data_AF-A0A0R3JVP9-F1
#
_entry.id   AF-A0A0R3JVP9-F1
#
_cell.length_a   1.000
_cell.length_b   1.000
_cell.length_c   1.000
_cell.angle_alpha   90.00
_cell.angle_beta   90.00
_cell.angle_gamma   90.00
#
_symmetry.space_group_name_H-M   'P 1'
#
loop_
_entity.id
_entity.type
_entity.pdbx_description
1 polymer ?
#
loop_
_entity_poly.entity_id
_entity_poly.type
_entity_poly.pdbx_seq_one_letter_code
_entity_poly.pdbx_strand_id
1 'polypeptide(L)'
;MYCKCYFNNLCCVINEIILWSEISSEHPVFIKTVAALTNKNLSQSIVNRLNEVSNMFKPINERARDLKAACRQTSLIYLDVKKLIEEFLLHDGHFLMLIPDVKQYGKDDMVWQELLEHITHEQRFMFELFTNFQDLLD
;
A
#
# COMPACT_ATOMS: atom_id res chain seq x y z
N MET A 1 4.34 -22.33 24.37
CA MET A 1 4.01 -22.75 22.98
C MET A 1 3.27 -21.65 22.22
N TYR A 2 2.35 -20.91 22.86
CA TYR A 2 1.66 -19.73 22.29
C TYR A 2 2.57 -18.63 21.73
N CYS A 3 3.70 -18.33 22.39
CA CYS A 3 4.63 -17.29 21.95
C CYS A 3 5.25 -17.57 20.56
N LYS A 4 5.42 -18.85 20.18
CA LYS A 4 6.01 -19.24 18.88
C LYS A 4 5.02 -19.09 17.73
N CYS A 5 3.72 -19.27 17.98
CA CYS A 5 2.64 -19.01 17.02
C CYS A 5 2.46 -17.50 16.77
N TYR A 6 2.42 -16.68 17.83
CA TYR A 6 2.33 -15.22 17.68
C TYR A 6 3.54 -14.61 16.98
N PHE A 7 4.74 -15.10 17.28
CA PHE A 7 5.97 -14.60 16.67
C PHE A 7 6.07 -14.95 15.17
N ASN A 8 5.67 -16.17 14.79
CA ASN A 8 5.54 -16.55 13.38
C ASN A 8 4.46 -15.70 12.69
N ASN A 9 3.38 -15.35 13.38
CA ASN A 9 2.31 -14.51 12.85
C ASN A 9 2.78 -13.06 12.61
N LEU A 10 3.51 -12.44 13.53
CA LEU A 10 4.02 -11.07 13.36
C LEU A 10 5.05 -10.95 12.24
N CYS A 11 5.97 -11.91 12.10
CA CYS A 11 6.89 -11.86 10.96
C CYS A 11 6.17 -12.08 9.62
N CYS A 12 5.06 -12.83 9.59
CA CYS A 12 4.17 -12.91 8.42
C CYS A 12 3.53 -11.56 8.12
N VAL A 13 2.93 -10.89 9.11
CA VAL A 13 2.36 -9.55 8.95
C VAL A 13 3.40 -8.56 8.42
N ILE A 14 4.63 -8.57 8.96
CA ILE A 14 5.72 -7.71 8.47
C ILE A 14 6.05 -8.00 7.00
N ASN A 15 6.03 -9.27 6.55
CA ASN A 15 6.25 -9.59 5.15
C ASN A 15 5.15 -9.01 4.25
N GLU A 16 3.89 -9.07 4.69
CA GLU A 16 2.78 -8.45 3.97
C GLU A 16 2.95 -6.92 3.91
N ILE A 17 3.33 -6.27 5.02
CA ILE A 17 3.62 -4.82 5.02
C ILE A 17 4.70 -4.49 3.99
N ILE A 18 5.80 -5.24 3.95
CA ILE A 18 6.89 -5.02 2.97
C ILE A 18 6.36 -5.20 1.54
N LEU A 19 5.66 -6.29 1.25
CA LEU A 19 5.15 -6.57 -0.09
C LEU A 19 4.20 -5.48 -0.58
N TRP A 20 3.16 -5.19 0.21
CA TRP A 20 2.09 -4.28 -0.21
C TRP A 20 2.51 -2.82 -0.19
N SER A 21 3.46 -2.42 0.67
CA SER A 21 4.03 -1.07 0.62
C SER A 21 4.90 -0.86 -0.61
N GLU A 22 5.62 -1.89 -1.07
CA GLU A 22 6.37 -1.83 -2.33
C GLU A 22 5.40 -1.65 -3.51
N ILE A 23 4.44 -2.57 -3.66
CA ILE A 23 3.43 -2.56 -4.73
C ILE A 23 2.69 -1.22 -4.76
N SER A 24 2.22 -0.75 -3.61
CA SER A 24 1.50 0.52 -3.50
C SER A 24 2.36 1.74 -3.85
N SER A 25 3.68 1.67 -3.63
CA SER A 25 4.60 2.74 -4.03
C SER A 25 4.86 2.75 -5.54
N GLU A 26 4.76 1.59 -6.19
CA GLU A 26 4.95 1.42 -7.64
C GLU A 26 3.70 1.76 -8.46
N HIS A 27 2.50 1.47 -7.94
CA HIS A 27 1.23 1.76 -8.61
C HIS A 27 1.13 3.18 -9.17
N PRO A 28 1.43 4.25 -8.42
CA PRO A 28 1.43 5.61 -8.98
C PRO A 28 2.47 5.82 -10.09
N VAL A 29 3.61 5.15 -10.04
CA VAL A 29 4.63 5.19 -11.11
C VAL A 29 4.10 4.53 -12.37
N PHE A 30 3.44 3.38 -12.23
CA PHE A 30 2.83 2.66 -13.33
C PHE A 30 1.71 3.47 -13.99
N ILE A 31 0.79 4.03 -13.18
CA ILE A 31 -0.29 4.91 -13.65
C ILE A 31 0.27 6.07 -14.48
N LYS A 32 1.27 6.80 -13.96
CA LYS A 32 1.87 7.93 -14.69
C LYS A 32 2.53 7.48 -15.99
N THR A 33 3.23 6.35 -15.97
CA THR A 33 3.92 5.81 -17.16
C THR A 33 2.91 5.46 -18.25
N VAL A 34 1.87 4.68 -17.92
CA VAL A 34 0.83 4.31 -18.88
C VAL A 34 0.07 5.55 -19.37
N ALA A 35 -0.23 6.50 -18.48
CA ALA A 35 -0.87 7.75 -18.87
C ALA A 35 -0.06 8.55 -19.89
N ALA A 36 1.27 8.62 -19.72
CA ALA A 36 2.16 9.29 -20.67
C ALA A 36 2.21 8.56 -22.01
N LEU A 37 2.29 7.23 -22.00
CA LEU A 37 2.33 6.40 -23.21
C LEU A 37 1.01 6.40 -24.00
N THR A 38 -0.12 6.62 -23.31
CA THR A 38 -1.47 6.60 -23.89
C THR A 38 -2.10 8.00 -23.98
N ASN A 39 -1.30 9.06 -23.82
CA ASN A 39 -1.70 10.46 -23.94
C ASN A 39 -2.90 10.87 -23.08
N LYS A 40 -3.01 10.34 -21.85
CA LYS A 40 -4.09 10.70 -20.90
C LYS A 40 -3.96 12.11 -20.34
N ASN A 41 -2.83 12.80 -20.57
CA ASN A 41 -2.60 14.21 -20.20
C ASN A 41 -3.02 14.53 -18.77
N LEU A 42 -2.49 13.77 -17.79
CA LEU A 42 -2.76 14.01 -16.37
C LEU A 42 -2.39 15.46 -16.00
N SER A 43 -3.25 16.12 -15.22
CA SER A 43 -2.92 17.45 -14.71
C SER A 43 -1.73 17.38 -13.74
N GLN A 44 -0.96 18.47 -13.63
CA GLN A 44 0.16 18.54 -12.70
C GLN A 44 -0.27 18.27 -11.25
N SER A 45 -1.49 18.68 -10.87
CA SER A 45 -2.07 18.39 -9.55
C SER A 45 -2.21 16.88 -9.32
N ILE A 46 -2.73 16.14 -10.30
CA ILE A 46 -2.85 14.67 -10.21
C ILE A 46 -1.48 14.00 -10.20
N VAL A 47 -0.54 14.46 -11.03
CA VAL A 47 0.83 13.94 -11.03
C VAL A 47 1.50 14.13 -9.66
N ASN A 48 1.30 15.29 -9.02
CA ASN A 48 1.83 15.57 -7.69
C ASN A 48 1.21 14.66 -6.63
N ARG A 49 -0.13 14.50 -6.62
CA ARG A 49 -0.82 13.58 -5.71
C ARG A 49 -0.37 12.12 -5.87
N LEU A 50 -0.13 11.67 -7.11
CA LEU A 50 0.44 10.34 -7.38
C LEU A 50 1.87 10.21 -6.86
N ASN A 51 2.69 11.26 -6.96
CA ASN A 51 4.04 11.27 -6.36
C ASN A 51 3.97 11.22 -4.83
N GLU A 52 3.05 11.96 -4.22
CA GLU A 52 2.81 11.94 -2.78
C GLU A 52 2.46 10.54 -2.31
N VAL A 53 1.50 9.87 -2.97
CA VAL A 53 1.15 8.46 -2.69
C VAL A 53 2.38 7.56 -2.75
N SER A 54 3.16 7.62 -3.84
CA SER A 54 4.38 6.80 -3.97
C SER A 54 5.36 7.04 -2.82
N ASN A 55 5.49 8.29 -2.37
CA ASN A 55 6.42 8.66 -1.30
C ASN A 55 5.90 8.35 0.11
N MET A 56 4.59 8.22 0.30
CA MET A 56 3.99 7.83 1.59
C MET A 56 4.31 6.36 1.96
N PHE A 57 4.36 5.46 0.97
CA PHE A 57 4.59 4.04 1.23
C PHE A 57 6.07 3.65 1.42
N LYS A 58 7.02 4.40 0.84
CA LYS A 58 8.46 4.07 0.96
C LYS A 58 8.95 4.02 2.42
N PRO A 59 8.65 5.01 3.29
CA PRO A 59 9.07 4.96 4.69
C PRO A 59 8.43 3.80 5.47
N ILE A 60 7.22 3.36 5.10
CA ILE A 60 6.62 2.17 5.70
C ILE A 60 7.44 0.93 5.33
N ASN A 61 7.77 0.77 4.05
CA ASN A 61 8.55 -0.35 3.55
C ASN A 61 9.92 -0.45 4.24
N GLU A 62 10.65 0.67 4.30
CA GLU A 62 11.97 0.75 4.94
C GLU A 62 11.90 0.32 6.42
N ARG A 63 10.99 0.92 7.20
CA ARG A 63 10.81 0.55 8.61
C ARG A 63 10.36 -0.89 8.79
N ALA A 64 9.52 -1.42 7.91
CA ALA A 64 9.10 -2.82 7.96
C ALA A 64 10.27 -3.78 7.70
N ARG A 65 11.18 -3.44 6.77
CA ARG A 65 12.41 -4.22 6.54
C ARG A 65 13.35 -4.19 7.74
N ASP A 66 13.49 -3.05 8.40
CA ASP A 66 14.26 -2.92 9.65
C ASP A 66 13.66 -3.79 10.76
N LEU A 67 12.33 -3.75 10.94
CA LEU A 67 11.63 -4.60 11.88
C LEU A 67 11.76 -6.09 11.55
N LYS A 68 11.75 -6.47 10.27
CA LYS A 68 11.95 -7.86 9.84
C LYS A 68 13.32 -8.40 10.27
N ALA A 69 14.37 -7.58 10.20
CA ALA A 69 15.69 -7.95 10.68
C ALA A 69 15.70 -8.15 12.22
N ALA A 70 14.92 -7.36 12.95
CA ALA A 70 14.75 -7.45 14.41
C ALA A 70 13.73 -8.52 14.86
N CYS A 71 12.89 -9.03 13.95
CA CYS A 71 11.82 -10.02 14.19
C CYS A 71 12.33 -11.40 14.62
N ARG A 72 13.57 -11.53 15.12
CA ARG A 72 14.08 -12.75 15.76
C ARG A 72 14.34 -12.59 17.25
N GLN A 73 14.18 -11.38 17.82
CA GLN A 73 14.80 -11.07 19.11
C GLN A 73 13.89 -10.51 20.20
N THR A 74 12.69 -9.95 19.95
CA THR A 74 11.96 -9.26 21.06
C THR A 74 10.43 -9.27 20.98
N SER A 75 9.79 -9.10 22.14
CA SER A 75 8.37 -8.83 22.34
C SER A 75 7.96 -7.38 22.11
N LEU A 76 8.93 -6.48 21.82
CA LEU A 76 8.69 -5.04 21.63
C LEU A 76 8.23 -4.68 20.21
N ILE A 77 8.38 -5.60 19.25
CA ILE A 77 8.01 -5.37 17.84
C ILE A 77 6.50 -5.15 17.62
N TYR A 78 5.67 -5.56 18.57
CA TYR A 78 4.22 -5.54 18.44
C TYR A 78 3.67 -4.12 18.22
N LEU A 79 4.09 -3.17 19.06
CA LEU A 79 3.63 -1.78 18.99
C LEU A 79 4.09 -1.11 17.69
N ASP A 80 5.27 -1.46 17.20
CA ASP A 80 5.80 -0.92 15.95
C ASP A 80 5.06 -1.48 14.73
N VAL A 81 4.75 -2.79 14.73
CA VAL A 81 3.91 -3.40 13.69
C VAL A 81 2.52 -2.77 13.66
N LYS A 82 1.89 -2.57 14.82
CA LYS A 82 0.57 -1.93 14.91
C LYS A 82 0.57 -0.52 14.31
N LYS A 83 1.57 0.30 14.64
CA LYS A 83 1.73 1.65 14.05
C LYS A 83 1.93 1.61 12.54
N LEU A 84 2.70 0.65 12.03
CA LEU A 84 2.89 0.50 10.59
C LEU A 84 1.59 0.12 9.88
N ILE A 85 0.75 -0.72 10.49
CA ILE A 85 -0.58 -1.08 9.94
C ILE A 85 -1.48 0.15 9.91
N GLU A 86 -1.58 0.90 11.02
CA GLU A 86 -2.38 2.12 11.09
C GLU A 86 -1.96 3.15 10.03
N GLU A 87 -0.66 3.35 9.88
CA GLU A 87 -0.10 4.26 8.87
C GLU A 87 -0.35 3.75 7.45
N PHE A 88 -0.23 2.44 7.22
CA PHE A 88 -0.52 1.82 5.94
C PHE A 88 -1.98 2.04 5.53
N LEU A 89 -2.93 1.76 6.42
CA LEU A 89 -4.36 1.92 6.18
C LEU A 89 -4.71 3.38 5.86
N LEU A 90 -4.10 4.33 6.57
CA LEU A 90 -4.28 5.75 6.29
C LEU A 90 -3.84 6.10 4.86
N HIS A 91 -2.62 5.71 4.48
CA HIS A 91 -2.05 6.02 3.17
C HIS A 91 -2.79 5.32 2.03
N ASP A 92 -3.24 4.10 2.25
CA ASP A 92 -4.04 3.38 1.26
C ASP A 92 -5.43 3.98 1.07
N GLY A 93 -6.07 4.42 2.17
CA GLY A 93 -7.30 5.21 2.10
C GLY A 93 -7.12 6.46 1.23
N HIS A 94 -6.01 7.17 1.38
CA HIS A 94 -5.68 8.32 0.52
C HIS A 94 -5.55 7.93 -0.96
N PHE A 95 -4.93 6.79 -1.26
CA PHE A 95 -4.76 6.35 -2.64
C PHE A 95 -6.09 5.89 -3.26
N LEU A 96 -6.89 5.10 -2.54
CA LEU A 96 -8.22 4.68 -2.97
C LEU A 96 -9.14 5.86 -3.30
N MET A 97 -9.04 6.96 -2.54
CA MET A 97 -9.78 8.20 -2.84
C MET A 97 -9.27 8.96 -4.07
N LEU A 98 -8.01 8.77 -4.46
CA LEU A 98 -7.41 9.41 -5.64
C LEU A 98 -7.77 8.68 -6.95
N ILE A 99 -7.91 7.35 -6.94
CA ILE A 99 -8.14 6.56 -8.16
C ILE A 99 -9.38 7.02 -8.98
N PRO A 100 -10.54 7.38 -8.37
CA PRO A 100 -11.69 7.89 -9.11
C PRO A 100 -11.39 9.15 -9.94
N ASP A 101 -10.54 10.05 -9.43
CA ASP A 101 -10.12 11.26 -10.16
C ASP A 101 -9.25 10.89 -11.37
N VAL A 102 -8.35 9.92 -11.19
CA VAL A 102 -7.46 9.40 -12.23
C VAL A 102 -8.24 8.69 -13.34
N LYS A 103 -9.31 7.96 -12.99
CA LYS A 103 -10.21 7.29 -13.95
C LYS A 103 -10.84 8.26 -14.96
N GLN A 104 -11.06 9.52 -14.59
CA GLN A 104 -11.69 10.51 -15.48
C GLN A 104 -10.87 10.83 -16.74
N TYR A 105 -9.54 10.72 -16.67
CA TYR A 105 -8.65 11.05 -17.79
C TYR A 105 -8.72 10.07 -18.97
N GLY A 106 -9.35 8.92 -18.78
CA GLY A 106 -9.55 7.91 -19.82
C GLY A 106 -10.87 7.18 -19.64
N LYS A 107 -11.93 7.89 -19.27
CA LYS A 107 -13.25 7.31 -18.93
C LYS A 107 -13.81 6.36 -20.01
N ASP A 108 -13.51 6.65 -21.28
CA ASP A 108 -13.98 5.87 -22.44
C ASP A 108 -12.93 4.85 -22.94
N ASP A 109 -11.74 4.82 -22.34
CA ASP A 109 -10.68 3.87 -22.68
C ASP A 109 -10.75 2.65 -21.75
N MET A 110 -11.24 1.54 -22.29
CA MET A 110 -11.41 0.29 -21.54
C MET A 110 -10.10 -0.27 -20.98
N VAL A 111 -8.97 -0.11 -21.67
CA VAL A 111 -7.67 -0.61 -21.18
C VAL A 111 -7.22 0.23 -19.98
N TRP A 112 -7.42 1.54 -20.05
CA TRP A 112 -7.16 2.44 -18.93
C TRP A 112 -8.07 2.14 -17.72
N GLN A 113 -9.37 1.90 -17.97
CA GLN A 113 -10.29 1.52 -16.90
C GLN A 113 -9.91 0.19 -16.26
N GLU A 114 -9.59 -0.83 -17.06
CA GLU A 114 -9.21 -2.16 -16.55
C GLU A 114 -7.95 -2.09 -15.70
N LEU A 115 -6.95 -1.31 -16.12
CA LEU A 115 -5.75 -1.07 -15.31
C LEU A 115 -6.10 -0.46 -13.95
N LEU A 116 -6.88 0.60 -13.94
CA LEU A 116 -7.23 1.28 -12.70
C LEU A 116 -8.17 0.45 -11.83
N GLU A 117 -8.99 -0.42 -12.42
CA GLU A 117 -9.83 -1.37 -11.70
C GLU A 117 -8.99 -2.46 -11.05
N HIS A 118 -8.00 -3.01 -11.76
CA HIS A 118 -7.03 -3.95 -11.20
C HIS A 118 -6.30 -3.35 -10.00
N ILE A 119 -5.74 -2.14 -10.14
CA ILE A 119 -5.10 -1.43 -9.04
C ILE A 119 -6.09 -1.18 -7.89
N THR A 120 -7.33 -0.78 -8.18
CA THR A 120 -8.36 -0.60 -7.15
C THR A 120 -8.64 -1.89 -6.39
N HIS A 121 -8.71 -3.02 -7.09
CA HIS A 121 -8.97 -4.33 -6.50
C HIS A 121 -7.82 -4.71 -5.55
N GLU A 122 -6.58 -4.58 -6.00
CA GLU A 122 -5.42 -4.88 -5.16
C GLU A 122 -5.36 -3.97 -3.92
N GLN A 123 -5.60 -2.66 -4.08
CA GLN A 123 -5.64 -1.75 -2.94
C GLN A 123 -6.77 -2.11 -1.95
N ARG A 124 -7.96 -2.45 -2.43
CA ARG A 124 -9.06 -2.88 -1.54
C ARG A 124 -8.75 -4.19 -0.83
N PHE A 125 -8.19 -5.16 -1.55
CA PHE A 125 -7.80 -6.44 -0.98
C PHE A 125 -6.84 -6.25 0.19
N MET A 126 -5.79 -5.46 -0.01
CA MET A 126 -4.81 -5.22 1.05
C MET A 126 -5.38 -4.32 2.17
N PHE A 127 -6.26 -3.37 1.88
CA PHE A 127 -6.95 -2.59 2.92
C PHE A 127 -7.72 -3.51 3.88
N GLU A 128 -8.50 -4.45 3.32
CA GLU A 128 -9.22 -5.46 4.10
C GLU A 128 -8.26 -6.37 4.87
N LEU A 129 -7.16 -6.82 4.22
CA LEU A 129 -6.13 -7.62 4.88
C LEU A 129 -5.53 -6.93 6.11
N PHE A 130 -5.15 -5.65 5.97
CA PHE A 130 -4.55 -4.88 7.06
C PHE A 130 -5.54 -4.48 8.14
N THR A 131 -6.81 -4.28 7.79
CA THR A 131 -7.89 -4.10 8.79
C THR A 131 -8.05 -5.37 9.62
N ASN A 132 -8.08 -6.55 8.98
CA ASN A 132 -8.12 -7.82 9.71
C ASN A 132 -6.88 -8.03 10.60
N PHE A 133 -5.69 -7.60 10.16
CA PHE A 133 -4.50 -7.64 11.01
C PHE A 133 -4.59 -6.66 12.18
N GLN A 134 -5.14 -5.47 11.99
CA GLN A 134 -5.37 -4.51 13.06
C GLN A 134 -6.29 -5.10 14.14
N ASP A 135 -7.42 -5.66 13.74
CA ASP A 135 -8.40 -6.26 14.64
C ASP A 135 -7.83 -7.46 15.44
N LEU A 136 -6.90 -8.21 14.85
CA LEU A 136 -6.19 -9.31 15.53
C LEU A 136 -5.13 -8.83 16.53
N LEU A 137 -4.74 -7.56 16.45
CA LEU A 137 -3.74 -6.90 17.29
C LEU A 137 -4.39 -5.88 18.27
N ASP A 138 -5.70 -5.90 18.42
CA ASP A 138 -6.46 -5.20 19.47
C ASP A 138 -6.94 -6.15 20.57
#